data_AF-A0A0B1Z8U5-F1
#
_entry.id   AF-A0A0B1Z8U5-F1
#
_cell.length_a   1.000
_cell.length_b   1.000
_cell.length_c   1.000
_cell.angle_alpha   90.00
_cell.angle_beta   90.00
_cell.angle_gamma   90.00
#
_symmetry.space_group_name_H-M   'P 1'
#
loop_
_entity.id
_entity.type
_entity.pdbx_description
1 polymer ?
#
loop_
_entity_poly.entity_id
_entity_poly.type
_entity_poly.pdbx_seq_one_letter_code
_entity_poly.pdbx_strand_id
1 'polypeptide(L)'
;MLRRWRLEPLILDQLPSEGQTIIEKLEKYTAEVNFAVVLATPDDEGYRAGHEDEKAFRARQNVVMELGMMLTLLGRKNVAILMKQQDNMERPSDIQGLLYIPFKDNLQKDAGPLLAKEMAAQGYPISLANL
;
A
#
# COMPACT_ATOMS: atom_id res chain seq x y z
N MET A 1 10.12 -5.33 8.86
CA MET A 1 9.81 -6.57 8.12
C MET A 1 10.67 -6.69 6.89
N LEU A 2 10.46 -5.90 5.83
CA LEU A 2 11.13 -6.06 4.53
C LEU A 2 12.67 -6.13 4.60
N ARG A 3 13.32 -5.27 5.40
CA ARG A 3 14.78 -5.33 5.64
C ARG A 3 15.25 -6.67 6.24
N ARG A 4 14.45 -7.31 7.10
CA ARG A 4 14.75 -8.67 7.62
C ARG A 4 14.69 -9.73 6.53
N TRP A 5 13.90 -9.49 5.48
CA TRP A 5 13.86 -10.34 4.29
C TRP A 5 15.02 -10.06 3.33
N ARG A 6 15.99 -9.22 3.72
CA ARG A 6 17.13 -8.78 2.90
C ARG A 6 16.72 -7.99 1.66
N LEU A 7 15.60 -7.27 1.77
CA LEU A 7 15.16 -6.30 0.79
C LEU A 7 15.55 -4.89 1.23
N GLU A 8 15.87 -4.03 0.28
CA GLU A 8 16.10 -2.60 0.50
C GLU A 8 14.90 -1.81 -0.04
N PRO A 9 13.89 -1.49 0.80
CA PRO A 9 12.72 -0.76 0.36
C PRO A 9 13.03 0.73 0.20
N LEU A 10 12.57 1.32 -0.90
CA LEU A 10 12.46 2.77 -1.03
C LEU A 10 11.19 3.23 -0.29
N ILE A 11 11.35 4.08 0.72
CA ILE A 11 10.24 4.64 1.49
C ILE A 11 10.01 6.06 0.98
N LEU A 12 8.93 6.28 0.23
CA LEU A 12 8.71 7.50 -0.55
C LEU A 12 8.85 8.80 0.26
N ASP A 13 8.33 8.83 1.50
CA ASP A 13 8.41 9.98 2.41
C ASP A 13 9.85 10.30 2.86
N GLN A 14 10.74 9.31 2.86
CA GLN A 14 12.15 9.46 3.23
C GLN A 14 13.04 9.88 2.05
N LEU A 15 12.52 9.86 0.82
CA LEU A 15 13.27 10.24 -0.37
C LEU A 15 13.26 11.76 -0.56
N PRO A 16 14.31 12.37 -1.10
CA PRO A 16 14.32 13.78 -1.45
C PRO A 16 13.18 14.16 -2.39
N SER A 17 12.52 15.29 -2.14
CA SER A 17 11.47 15.80 -3.04
C SER A 17 12.02 16.65 -4.18
N GLU A 18 13.23 17.21 -4.08
CA GLU A 18 13.91 17.94 -5.18
C GLU A 18 13.08 19.07 -5.85
N GLY A 19 12.12 19.66 -5.12
CA GLY A 19 11.18 20.65 -5.67
C GLY A 19 10.09 20.06 -6.58
N GLN A 20 10.09 18.74 -6.75
CA GLN A 20 9.12 17.99 -7.54
C GLN A 20 7.76 17.91 -6.84
N THR A 21 6.72 17.84 -7.64
CA THR A 21 5.39 17.40 -7.20
C THR A 21 5.43 15.93 -6.78
N ILE A 22 4.43 15.50 -6.01
CA ILE A 22 4.29 14.10 -5.61
C ILE A 22 4.18 13.16 -6.83
N ILE A 23 3.55 13.62 -7.91
CA ILE A 23 3.40 12.87 -9.16
C ILE A 23 4.76 12.61 -9.80
N GLU A 24 5.56 13.66 -10.02
CA GLU A 24 6.91 13.56 -10.60
C GLU A 24 7.84 12.72 -9.72
N LYS A 25 7.74 12.87 -8.39
CA LYS A 25 8.50 12.07 -7.42
C LYS A 25 8.16 10.58 -7.55
N LEU A 26 6.88 10.24 -7.67
CA LEU A 26 6.42 8.87 -7.89
C LEU A 26 6.92 8.32 -9.22
N GLU A 27 6.78 9.06 -10.32
CA GLU A 27 7.25 8.63 -11.65
C GLU A 27 8.75 8.36 -11.65
N LYS A 28 9.54 9.24 -11.02
CA LYS A 28 11.00 9.07 -10.89
C LYS A 28 11.34 7.79 -10.13
N TYR A 29 10.86 7.63 -8.90
CA TYR A 29 11.28 6.52 -8.04
C TYR A 29 10.61 5.18 -8.38
N THR A 30 9.45 5.19 -9.04
CA THR A 30 8.84 3.96 -9.57
C THR A 30 9.64 3.36 -10.71
N ALA A 31 10.40 4.15 -11.46
CA ALA A 31 11.32 3.65 -12.48
C ALA A 31 12.49 2.81 -11.89
N GLU A 32 12.75 2.92 -10.59
CA GLU A 32 13.83 2.21 -9.89
C GLU A 32 13.35 0.93 -9.18
N VAL A 33 12.04 0.64 -9.19
CA VAL A 33 11.45 -0.51 -8.47
C VAL A 33 10.53 -1.32 -9.35
N ASN A 34 10.40 -2.62 -9.05
CA ASN A 34 9.52 -3.54 -9.79
C ASN A 34 8.31 -3.99 -8.98
N PHE A 35 8.19 -3.56 -7.71
CA PHE A 35 7.11 -3.93 -6.81
C PHE A 35 6.83 -2.83 -5.79
N ALA A 36 5.56 -2.56 -5.52
CA ALA A 36 5.13 -1.61 -4.50
C ALA A 36 4.29 -2.28 -3.41
N VAL A 37 4.48 -1.81 -2.18
CA VAL A 37 3.67 -2.19 -1.03
C VAL A 37 3.01 -0.93 -0.49
N VAL A 38 1.67 -0.89 -0.54
CA VAL A 38 0.87 0.23 -0.04
C VAL A 38 0.30 -0.14 1.32
N LEU A 39 0.48 0.74 2.30
CA LEU A 39 -0.10 0.58 3.64
C LEU A 39 -1.35 1.45 3.76
N ALA A 40 -2.52 0.82 3.79
CA ALA A 40 -3.81 1.47 3.96
C ALA A 40 -4.29 1.33 5.41
N THR A 41 -4.08 2.39 6.19
CA THR A 41 -4.51 2.51 7.59
C THR A 41 -5.70 3.48 7.72
N PRO A 42 -6.55 3.33 8.75
CA PRO A 42 -7.72 4.17 9.00
C PRO A 42 -7.32 5.52 9.61
N ASP A 43 -6.52 6.30 8.89
CA ASP A 43 -5.92 7.53 9.41
C ASP A 43 -6.85 8.74 9.30
N ASP A 44 -7.79 8.71 8.35
CA ASP A 44 -8.80 9.76 8.14
C ASP A 44 -10.21 9.19 8.40
N GLU A 45 -11.15 10.07 8.71
CA GLU A 45 -12.58 9.79 8.64
C GLU A 45 -13.22 10.61 7.52
N GLY A 46 -14.23 10.06 6.85
CA GLY A 46 -14.89 10.72 5.73
C GLY A 46 -16.35 10.31 5.58
N TYR A 47 -17.10 11.15 4.88
CA TYR A 47 -18.50 10.91 4.49
C TYR A 47 -18.88 11.84 3.33
N ARG A 48 -19.99 11.54 2.66
CA ARG A 48 -20.52 12.40 1.60
C ARG A 48 -21.10 13.68 2.20
N ALA A 49 -20.95 14.80 1.49
CA ALA A 49 -21.51 16.08 1.97
C ALA A 49 -23.01 15.95 2.26
N GLY A 50 -23.42 16.32 3.47
CA GLY A 50 -24.81 16.20 3.94
C GLY A 50 -25.21 14.83 4.52
N HIS A 51 -24.27 13.88 4.62
CA HIS A 51 -24.52 12.51 5.11
C HIS A 51 -23.59 12.14 6.29
N GLU A 52 -23.67 12.86 7.40
CA GLU A 52 -22.85 12.58 8.60
C GLU A 52 -23.08 11.18 9.19
N ASP A 53 -24.24 10.59 8.92
CA ASP A 53 -24.60 9.23 9.27
C ASP A 53 -23.76 8.16 8.54
N GLU A 54 -23.10 8.54 7.44
CA GLU A 54 -22.22 7.66 6.65
C GLU A 54 -20.75 7.75 7.07
N LYS A 55 -20.45 8.43 8.18
CA LYS A 55 -19.07 8.60 8.66
C LYS A 55 -18.36 7.26 8.77
N ALA A 56 -17.27 7.09 8.03
CA ALA A 56 -16.46 5.88 7.98
C ALA A 56 -14.97 6.21 8.08
N PHE A 57 -14.19 5.25 8.57
CA PHE A 57 -12.74 5.31 8.53
C PHE A 57 -12.24 5.09 7.11
N ARG A 58 -11.15 5.74 6.72
CA ARG A 58 -10.57 5.59 5.39
C ARG A 58 -9.06 5.78 5.39
N ALA A 59 -8.42 5.26 4.34
CA ALA A 59 -7.04 5.60 4.04
C ALA A 59 -6.92 7.08 3.67
N ARG A 60 -5.78 7.70 3.99
CA ARG A 60 -5.52 9.10 3.61
C ARG A 60 -5.66 9.29 2.11
N GLN A 61 -6.20 10.44 1.69
CA GLN A 61 -6.42 10.70 0.25
C GLN A 61 -5.14 10.59 -0.59
N ASN A 62 -4.00 11.04 -0.06
CA ASN A 62 -2.71 10.90 -0.74
C ASN A 62 -2.34 9.43 -0.98
N VAL A 63 -2.63 8.54 -0.03
CA VAL A 63 -2.39 7.09 -0.15
C VAL A 63 -3.26 6.50 -1.26
N VAL A 64 -4.52 6.92 -1.38
CA VAL A 64 -5.43 6.46 -2.44
C VAL A 64 -4.93 6.91 -3.83
N MET A 65 -4.45 8.16 -3.95
CA MET A 65 -3.87 8.68 -5.18
C MET A 65 -2.57 7.95 -5.55
N GLU A 66 -1.64 7.81 -4.60
CA GLU A 66 -0.38 7.08 -4.77
C GLU A 66 -0.62 5.63 -5.21
N LEU A 67 -1.59 4.96 -4.60
CA LEU A 67 -2.02 3.62 -5.00
C LEU A 67 -2.48 3.59 -6.46
N GLY A 68 -3.35 4.52 -6.87
CA GLY A 68 -3.81 4.62 -8.26
C GLY A 68 -2.67 4.78 -9.26
N MET A 69 -1.67 5.62 -8.92
CA MET A 69 -0.47 5.78 -9.74
C MET A 69 0.38 4.51 -9.79
N MET A 70 0.63 3.87 -8.65
CA MET A 70 1.41 2.62 -8.58
C MET A 70 0.77 1.50 -9.40
N LEU A 71 -0.56 1.37 -9.36
CA LEU A 71 -1.30 0.41 -10.17
C LEU A 71 -1.15 0.66 -11.68
N THR A 72 -1.01 1.93 -12.08
CA THR A 72 -0.83 2.34 -13.48
C THR A 72 0.61 2.14 -13.93
N LEU A 73 1.59 2.57 -13.13
CA LEU A 73 3.02 2.58 -13.48
C LEU A 73 3.65 1.18 -13.39
N LEU A 74 3.34 0.42 -12.33
CA LEU A 74 3.93 -0.92 -12.10
C LEU A 74 3.03 -2.06 -12.58
N GLY A 75 1.74 -1.78 -12.77
CA GLY A 75 0.72 -2.78 -13.07
C GLY A 75 0.22 -3.52 -11.82
N ARG A 76 -1.04 -3.95 -11.86
CA ARG A 76 -1.76 -4.52 -10.70
C ARG A 76 -1.06 -5.72 -10.04
N LYS A 77 -0.36 -6.56 -10.82
CA LYS A 77 0.35 -7.76 -10.32
C LYS A 77 1.58 -7.44 -9.47
N ASN A 78 2.08 -6.20 -9.54
CA ASN A 78 3.29 -5.73 -8.87
C ASN A 78 2.97 -4.80 -7.69
N VAL A 79 1.71 -4.77 -7.24
CA VAL A 79 1.28 -3.90 -6.14
C VAL A 79 0.55 -4.74 -5.10
N ALA A 80 1.05 -4.73 -3.87
CA ALA A 80 0.36 -5.32 -2.72
C ALA A 80 -0.23 -4.23 -1.84
N ILE A 81 -1.51 -4.37 -1.47
CA ILE A 81 -2.21 -3.42 -0.60
C ILE A 81 -2.40 -4.07 0.77
N LEU A 82 -1.69 -3.59 1.78
CA LEU A 82 -1.84 -4.01 3.17
C LEU A 82 -2.88 -3.14 3.83
N MET A 83 -4.04 -3.70 4.19
CA MET A 83 -5.14 -2.94 4.76
C MET A 83 -5.35 -3.31 6.23
N LYS A 84 -5.36 -2.31 7.10
CA LYS A 84 -5.66 -2.55 8.51
C LYS A 84 -7.13 -2.96 8.64
N GLN A 85 -7.40 -4.01 9.40
CA GLN A 85 -8.76 -4.39 9.76
C GLN A 85 -9.29 -3.38 10.77
N GLN A 86 -10.33 -2.67 10.36
CA GLN A 86 -11.01 -1.67 11.16
C GLN A 86 -12.51 -1.75 10.85
N ASP A 87 -13.32 -1.76 11.89
CA ASP A 87 -14.77 -1.71 11.73
C ASP A 87 -15.16 -0.39 11.08
N ASN A 88 -16.11 -0.45 10.15
CA ASN A 88 -16.58 0.70 9.39
C ASN A 88 -15.46 1.40 8.59
N MET A 89 -14.50 0.63 8.07
CA MET A 89 -13.49 1.15 7.13
C MET A 89 -14.00 1.08 5.69
N GLU A 90 -14.14 2.24 5.05
CA GLU A 90 -14.53 2.33 3.66
C GLU A 90 -13.42 1.82 2.72
N ARG A 91 -13.84 1.32 1.57
CA ARG A 91 -12.97 1.04 0.44
C ARG A 91 -13.46 1.89 -0.73
N PRO A 92 -12.60 2.65 -1.42
CA PRO A 92 -13.06 3.46 -2.54
C PRO A 92 -13.67 2.54 -3.61
N SER A 93 -14.86 2.90 -4.08
CA SER A 93 -15.66 2.08 -5.01
C SER A 93 -14.88 1.69 -6.27
N ASP A 94 -14.08 2.62 -6.81
CA ASP A 94 -13.29 2.43 -8.03
C ASP A 94 -12.20 1.35 -7.90
N ILE A 95 -11.76 1.06 -6.67
CA ILE A 95 -10.73 0.05 -6.39
C ILE A 95 -11.23 -1.11 -5.53
N GLN A 96 -12.55 -1.20 -5.32
CA GLN A 96 -13.15 -2.22 -4.46
C GLN A 96 -12.90 -3.66 -4.94
N GLY A 97 -12.67 -3.84 -6.25
CA GLY A 97 -12.32 -5.13 -6.86
C GLY A 97 -10.86 -5.57 -6.67
N LEU A 98 -10.01 -4.74 -6.04
CA LEU A 98 -8.63 -5.13 -5.73
C LEU A 98 -8.59 -6.06 -4.51
N LEU A 99 -7.60 -6.95 -4.50
CA LEU A 99 -7.33 -7.80 -3.35
C LEU A 99 -6.50 -7.03 -2.32
N TYR A 100 -6.94 -7.07 -1.07
CA TYR A 100 -6.27 -6.48 0.07
C TYR A 100 -5.73 -7.58 0.97
N ILE A 101 -4.50 -7.41 1.45
CA ILE A 101 -3.89 -8.25 2.47
C ILE A 101 -4.27 -7.65 3.83
N PRO A 102 -5.19 -8.28 4.59
CA PRO A 102 -5.62 -7.73 5.86
C PRO A 102 -4.53 -7.87 6.93
N PHE A 103 -4.44 -6.91 7.84
CA PHE A 103 -3.67 -7.04 9.08
C PHE A 103 -4.40 -6.40 10.26
N LYS A 104 -4.12 -6.83 11.49
CA LYS A 104 -4.69 -6.21 12.70
C LYS A 104 -3.69 -5.25 13.32
N ASP A 105 -2.79 -5.80 14.14
CA ASP A 105 -1.82 -5.02 14.91
C ASP A 105 -0.38 -5.38 14.55
N ASN A 106 -0.14 -6.60 14.04
CA ASN A 106 1.21 -7.06 13.73
C ASN A 106 1.34 -7.38 12.25
N LEU A 107 1.82 -6.41 11.47
CA LEU A 107 2.06 -6.54 10.04
C LEU A 107 2.87 -7.80 9.66
N GLN A 108 3.91 -8.14 10.43
CA GLN A 108 4.72 -9.32 10.14
C GLN A 108 3.92 -10.61 10.28
N LYS A 109 3.17 -10.73 11.38
CA LYS A 109 2.42 -11.94 11.69
C LYS A 109 1.19 -12.08 10.79
N ASP A 110 0.48 -10.98 10.57
CA ASP A 110 -0.84 -10.99 9.96
C ASP A 110 -0.74 -10.93 8.41
N ALA A 111 0.11 -10.03 7.88
CA ALA A 111 0.25 -9.80 6.44
C ALA A 111 1.51 -10.41 5.84
N GLY A 112 2.56 -10.61 6.64
CA GLY A 112 3.88 -11.04 6.17
C GLY A 112 3.88 -12.31 5.31
N PRO A 113 3.24 -13.42 5.73
CA PRO A 113 3.22 -14.65 4.93
C PRO A 113 2.57 -14.49 3.56
N LEU A 114 1.45 -13.76 3.49
CA LEU A 114 0.76 -13.53 2.22
C LEU A 114 1.53 -12.56 1.34
N LEU A 115 2.07 -11.48 1.91
CA LEU A 115 2.91 -10.54 1.18
C LEU A 115 4.14 -11.22 0.59
N ALA A 116 4.83 -12.05 1.37
CA ALA A 116 6.00 -12.79 0.89
C ALA A 116 5.65 -13.73 -0.27
N LYS A 117 4.47 -14.37 -0.23
CA LYS A 117 3.98 -15.22 -1.32
C LYS A 117 3.74 -14.42 -2.60
N GLU A 118 3.09 -13.26 -2.52
CA GLU A 118 2.84 -12.39 -3.68
C GLU A 118 4.15 -11.84 -4.26
N MET A 119 5.07 -11.39 -3.40
CA MET A 119 6.39 -10.90 -3.81
C MET A 119 7.22 -12.01 -4.47
N ALA A 120 7.20 -13.23 -3.95
CA ALA A 120 7.89 -14.37 -4.54
C ALA A 120 7.38 -14.68 -5.96
N ALA A 121 6.07 -14.53 -6.20
CA ALA A 121 5.49 -14.70 -7.53
C ALA A 121 5.96 -13.65 -8.55
N GLN A 122 6.42 -12.48 -8.10
CA GLN A 122 6.99 -11.42 -8.94
C GLN A 122 8.54 -11.40 -8.95
N GLY A 123 9.18 -12.48 -8.48
CA GLY A 123 10.64 -12.63 -8.58
C GLY A 123 11.44 -12.09 -7.40
N TYR A 124 10.79 -11.81 -6.26
CA TYR A 124 11.46 -11.46 -4.99
C TYR A 124 11.49 -12.70 -4.07
N PRO A 125 12.53 -13.55 -4.11
CA PRO A 125 12.58 -14.76 -3.31
C PRO A 125 12.74 -14.41 -1.82
N ILE A 126 11.67 -14.62 -1.04
CA ILE A 126 11.69 -14.43 0.40
C ILE A 126 11.92 -15.78 1.09
N SER A 127 13.01 -15.89 1.85
CA SER A 127 13.29 -17.10 2.63
C SER A 127 12.27 -17.29 3.75
N LEU A 128 11.75 -18.51 3.90
CA LEU A 128 10.85 -18.88 5.00
C LEU A 128 11.49 -18.63 6.38
N ALA A 129 12.81 -18.73 6.50
CA ALA A 129 13.53 -18.46 7.74
C ALA A 129 13.51 -16.97 8.14
N ASN A 130 13.15 -16.08 7.20
CA ASN A 130 13.06 -14.64 7.45
C ASN A 130 11.63 -14.18 7.74
N LEU A 131 10.63 -15.08 7.65
CA LEU A 131 9.23 -14.78 7.96
C LEU A 131 8.98 -14.67 9.47
#